data_AF-A0A4Z0QBL2-F1
#
_entry.id   AF-A0A4Z0QBL2-F1
#
_cell.length_a   1.000
_cell.length_b   1.000
_cell.length_c   1.000
_cell.angle_alpha   90.00
_cell.angle_beta   90.00
_cell.angle_gamma   90.00
#
_symmetry.space_group_name_H-M   'P 1'
#
loop_
_entity.id
_entity.type
_entity.pdbx_description
1 polymer ?
#
loop_
_entity_poly.entity_id
_entity_poly.type
_entity_poly.pdbx_seq_one_letter_code
_entity_poly.pdbx_strand_id
1 'polypeptide(L)'
;MNPKNEEVKQLIKQILGKKADKLSASELQELSACFLEGGRQALMALNGTTKQAAAALNYAQELRNNARRQFARKSTKPTQATFSTPEWQRIQHILDANYDKLATWPGVLGSSPGFRICKSMPLTEKTATIYVQKKILSDKLPDTVLLPSVLSANGDEVSVDVVEVGEIQPQTLAGSSLGAGGPWGTLGTYAFDNQTNRIVALTAQHVASRMTNYSSPRPGTPNTAPLGRLLRGSREGTDAAAILVDSPPGFPFHIAGIGQVRGWRPVHDPADRNIGVRMHGAASGNLDGYIIAPRSTWYSPNYRNAILATTPTRGGDSGAALLDSNNFILGLLVGRADQYSLALFTPFNLVLSELGCSLPTA
;
A
#
# COMPACT_ATOMS: atom_id res chain seq x y z
N MET A 1 -4.60 -18.56 -30.94
CA MET A 1 -4.12 -18.32 -29.56
C MET A 1 -3.11 -17.17 -29.60
N ASN A 2 -3.17 -16.24 -28.66
CA ASN A 2 -2.21 -15.12 -28.58
C ASN A 2 -0.81 -15.68 -28.23
N PRO A 3 0.26 -15.39 -28.99
CA PRO A 3 1.62 -15.87 -28.72
C PRO A 3 2.08 -15.65 -27.27
N LYS A 4 1.68 -14.53 -26.65
CA LYS A 4 1.99 -14.21 -25.25
C LYS A 4 1.44 -15.24 -24.26
N ASN A 5 0.39 -15.98 -24.61
CA ASN A 5 -0.22 -16.95 -23.71
C ASN A 5 0.61 -18.23 -23.59
N GLU A 6 1.33 -18.63 -24.64
CA GLU A 6 2.23 -19.79 -24.57
C GLU A 6 3.52 -19.46 -23.82
N GLU A 7 4.04 -18.25 -23.94
CA GLU A 7 5.17 -17.78 -23.13
C GLU A 7 4.83 -17.79 -21.64
N VAL A 8 3.67 -17.27 -21.24
CA VAL A 8 3.23 -17.30 -19.83
C VAL A 8 3.03 -18.73 -19.34
N LYS A 9 2.46 -19.63 -20.14
CA LYS A 9 2.33 -21.05 -19.76
C LYS A 9 3.68 -21.75 -19.61
N GLN A 10 4.62 -21.51 -20.53
CA GLN A 10 5.97 -22.08 -20.44
C GLN A 10 6.71 -21.54 -19.22
N LEU A 11 6.60 -20.24 -18.94
CA LEU A 11 7.18 -19.62 -17.75
C LEU A 11 6.56 -20.20 -16.47
N ILE A 12 5.24 -20.32 -16.39
CA ILE A 12 4.55 -20.96 -15.26
C ILE A 12 5.03 -22.41 -15.12
N LYS A 13 5.13 -23.18 -16.20
CA LYS A 13 5.60 -24.58 -16.16
C LYS A 13 7.06 -24.70 -15.74
N GLN A 14 7.92 -23.83 -16.25
CA GLN A 14 9.34 -23.75 -15.88
C GLN A 14 9.51 -23.40 -14.41
N ILE A 15 8.72 -22.45 -13.91
CA ILE A 15 8.81 -22.00 -12.53
C ILE A 15 8.15 -23.00 -11.57
N LEU A 16 6.98 -23.56 -11.89
CA LEU A 16 6.32 -24.61 -11.10
C LEU A 16 7.12 -25.91 -11.08
N GLY A 17 7.97 -26.16 -12.10
CA GLY A 17 8.93 -27.26 -12.10
C GLY A 17 10.07 -27.09 -11.09
N LYS A 18 10.30 -25.86 -10.59
CA LYS A 18 11.25 -25.58 -9.51
C LYS A 18 10.51 -25.57 -8.16
N LYS A 19 11.16 -26.06 -7.11
CA LYS A 19 10.62 -25.90 -5.74
C LYS A 19 10.63 -24.41 -5.37
N ALA A 20 9.56 -23.92 -4.74
CA ALA A 20 9.36 -22.49 -4.47
C ALA A 20 10.45 -21.84 -3.58
N ASP A 21 11.09 -22.63 -2.72
CA ASP A 21 12.24 -22.22 -1.90
C ASP A 21 13.48 -21.89 -2.76
N LYS A 22 13.61 -22.49 -3.94
CA LYS A 22 14.75 -22.30 -4.87
C LYS A 22 14.61 -21.11 -5.81
N LEU A 23 13.46 -20.43 -5.82
CA LEU A 23 13.22 -19.30 -6.72
C LEU A 23 13.94 -18.04 -6.26
N SER A 24 14.49 -17.25 -7.17
CA SER A 24 15.02 -15.92 -6.84
C SER A 24 13.89 -14.97 -6.41
N ALA A 25 14.23 -13.83 -5.80
CA ALA A 25 13.25 -12.80 -5.49
C ALA A 25 12.56 -12.24 -6.75
N SER A 26 13.31 -12.11 -7.86
CA SER A 26 12.74 -11.66 -9.14
C SER A 26 11.81 -12.70 -9.76
N GLU A 27 12.16 -14.00 -9.70
CA GLU A 27 11.30 -15.09 -10.19
C GLU A 27 9.98 -15.17 -9.39
N LEU A 28 10.03 -14.95 -8.08
CA LEU A 28 8.83 -14.89 -7.23
C LEU A 28 7.94 -13.68 -7.56
N GLN A 29 8.56 -12.55 -7.90
CA GLN A 29 7.83 -11.35 -8.31
C GLN A 29 7.15 -11.56 -9.67
N GLU A 30 7.85 -12.14 -10.64
CA GLU A 30 7.31 -12.47 -11.96
C GLU A 30 6.15 -13.47 -11.85
N LEU A 31 6.30 -14.54 -11.06
CA LEU A 31 5.19 -15.45 -10.75
C LEU A 31 3.96 -14.72 -10.23
N SER A 32 4.13 -13.83 -9.24
CA SER A 32 3.00 -13.13 -8.63
C SER A 32 2.25 -12.28 -9.65
N ALA A 33 2.96 -11.66 -10.60
CA ALA A 33 2.35 -10.94 -11.70
C ALA A 33 1.67 -11.88 -12.71
N CYS A 34 2.32 -12.99 -13.05
CA CYS A 34 1.78 -14.01 -13.95
C CYS A 34 0.53 -14.70 -13.41
N PHE A 35 0.36 -14.84 -12.09
CA PHE A 35 -0.85 -15.45 -11.52
C PHE A 35 -2.10 -14.58 -11.63
N LEU A 36 -1.97 -13.25 -11.69
CA LEU A 36 -3.11 -12.36 -11.93
C LEU A 36 -3.56 -12.41 -13.38
N GLU A 37 -2.61 -12.31 -14.31
CA GLU A 37 -2.92 -12.40 -15.74
C GLU A 37 -3.36 -13.81 -16.12
N GLY A 38 -2.64 -14.83 -15.64
CA GLY A 38 -2.94 -16.25 -15.85
C GLY A 38 -4.23 -16.72 -15.16
N GLY A 39 -4.55 -16.22 -13.97
CA GLY A 39 -5.82 -16.52 -13.29
C GLY A 39 -7.03 -15.91 -14.02
N ARG A 40 -6.89 -14.67 -14.50
CA ARG A 40 -7.93 -14.00 -15.30
C ARG A 40 -8.12 -14.68 -16.65
N GLN A 41 -7.02 -15.03 -17.31
CA GLN A 41 -7.07 -15.76 -18.57
C GLN A 41 -7.56 -17.20 -18.39
N ALA A 42 -7.25 -17.89 -17.29
CA ALA A 42 -7.80 -19.20 -16.97
C ALA A 42 -9.32 -19.13 -16.75
N LEU A 43 -9.80 -18.08 -16.07
CA LEU A 43 -11.24 -17.83 -15.91
C LEU A 43 -11.93 -17.56 -17.26
N MET A 44 -11.28 -16.81 -18.16
CA MET A 44 -11.80 -16.50 -19.49
C MET A 44 -11.68 -17.65 -20.50
N ALA A 45 -10.70 -18.54 -20.32
CA ALA A 45 -10.43 -19.66 -21.23
C ALA A 45 -11.16 -20.96 -20.84
N LEU A 46 -11.78 -21.00 -19.65
CA LEU A 46 -12.57 -22.15 -19.23
C LEU A 46 -13.91 -22.15 -19.96
N ASN A 47 -14.05 -22.99 -20.99
CA ASN A 47 -15.33 -23.56 -21.43
C ASN A 47 -15.92 -24.56 -20.39
N GLY A 48 -15.52 -24.42 -19.12
CA GLY A 48 -15.83 -25.35 -18.03
C GLY A 48 -17.02 -24.91 -17.20
N THR A 49 -17.41 -25.77 -16.26
CA THR A 49 -18.46 -25.44 -15.28
C THR A 49 -18.00 -24.33 -14.33
N THR A 50 -18.95 -23.60 -13.73
CA THR A 50 -18.69 -22.62 -12.66
C THR A 50 -17.84 -23.17 -11.52
N LYS A 51 -18.00 -24.46 -11.18
CA LYS A 51 -17.20 -25.17 -10.18
C LYS A 51 -15.72 -25.27 -10.57
N GLN A 52 -15.43 -25.56 -11.84
CA GLN A 52 -14.04 -25.64 -12.33
C GLN A 52 -13.38 -24.26 -12.34
N ALA A 53 -14.11 -23.21 -12.74
CA ALA A 53 -13.63 -21.84 -12.68
C ALA A 53 -13.31 -21.40 -11.24
N ALA A 54 -14.18 -21.72 -10.28
CA ALA A 54 -13.94 -21.44 -8.87
C ALA A 54 -12.71 -22.19 -8.32
N ALA A 55 -12.56 -23.48 -8.64
CA ALA A 55 -11.40 -24.26 -8.22
C ALA A 55 -10.08 -23.71 -8.79
N ALA A 56 -10.06 -23.35 -10.07
CA ALA A 56 -8.89 -22.74 -10.71
C ALA A 56 -8.54 -21.38 -10.08
N LEU A 57 -9.54 -20.56 -9.78
CA LEU A 57 -9.35 -19.29 -9.09
C LEU A 57 -8.75 -19.48 -7.70
N ASN A 58 -9.29 -20.41 -6.91
CA ASN A 58 -8.78 -20.72 -5.57
C ASN A 58 -7.32 -21.19 -5.61
N TYR A 59 -6.98 -22.08 -6.55
CA TYR A 59 -5.62 -22.56 -6.74
C TYR A 59 -4.65 -21.43 -7.13
N ALA A 60 -5.05 -20.55 -8.05
CA ALA A 60 -4.24 -19.38 -8.42
C ALA A 60 -4.04 -18.42 -7.23
N GLN A 61 -5.07 -18.21 -6.42
CA GLN A 61 -4.98 -17.41 -5.19
C GLN A 61 -4.02 -18.04 -4.17
N GLU A 62 -4.05 -19.36 -4.01
CA GLU A 62 -3.14 -20.09 -3.12
C GLU A 62 -1.69 -19.96 -3.59
N LEU A 63 -1.41 -20.17 -4.88
CA LEU A 63 -0.07 -20.01 -5.45
C LEU A 63 0.46 -18.58 -5.25
N ARG A 64 -0.39 -17.58 -5.48
CA ARG A 64 -0.04 -16.18 -5.22
C ARG A 64 0.27 -15.93 -3.74
N ASN A 65 -0.53 -16.48 -2.82
CA ASN A 65 -0.28 -16.36 -1.38
C ASN A 65 1.03 -17.05 -0.97
N ASN A 66 1.34 -18.22 -1.55
CA ASN A 66 2.60 -18.91 -1.35
C ASN A 66 3.80 -18.09 -1.85
N ALA A 67 3.71 -17.52 -3.06
CA ALA A 67 4.74 -16.65 -3.60
C ALA A 67 4.98 -15.43 -2.68
N ARG A 68 3.92 -14.78 -2.22
CA ARG A 68 4.00 -13.66 -1.26
C ARG A 68 4.67 -14.05 0.06
N ARG A 69 4.35 -15.21 0.63
CA ARG A 69 4.99 -15.73 1.84
C ARG A 69 6.49 -15.94 1.64
N GLN A 70 6.88 -16.57 0.53
CA GLN A 70 8.29 -16.80 0.22
C GLN A 70 9.03 -15.48 -0.01
N PHE A 71 8.38 -14.55 -0.69
CA PHE A 71 8.94 -13.23 -0.94
C PHE A 71 9.10 -12.41 0.34
N ALA A 72 8.12 -12.44 1.25
CA ALA A 72 8.23 -11.83 2.58
C ALA A 72 9.44 -12.37 3.35
N ARG A 73 9.65 -13.69 3.33
CA ARG A 73 10.81 -14.34 3.98
C ARG A 73 12.15 -13.95 3.37
N LYS A 74 12.19 -13.71 2.07
CA LYS A 74 13.41 -13.30 1.35
C LYS A 74 13.66 -11.79 1.42
N SER A 75 12.65 -11.01 1.78
CA SER A 75 12.73 -9.56 1.96
C SER A 75 13.39 -9.23 3.29
N THR A 76 14.71 -9.39 3.37
CA THR A 76 15.49 -9.10 4.59
C THR A 76 15.94 -7.65 4.67
N LYS A 77 15.94 -6.93 3.54
CA LYS A 77 16.27 -5.52 3.47
C LYS A 77 15.11 -4.74 2.89
N PRO A 78 14.82 -3.54 3.40
CA PRO A 78 13.95 -2.60 2.72
C PRO A 78 14.45 -2.33 1.31
N THR A 79 13.79 -2.90 0.31
CA THR A 79 13.99 -2.56 -1.09
C THR A 79 12.83 -1.70 -1.55
N GLN A 80 13.06 -0.81 -2.51
CA GLN A 80 11.96 -0.06 -3.13
C GLN A 80 11.00 -1.02 -3.84
N ALA A 81 9.73 -0.65 -3.89
CA ALA A 81 8.72 -1.41 -4.64
C ALA A 81 9.17 -1.55 -6.10
N THR A 82 9.20 -2.78 -6.59
CA THR A 82 9.60 -3.12 -7.95
C THR A 82 8.37 -3.28 -8.85
N PHE A 83 8.44 -2.73 -10.05
CA PHE A 83 7.46 -2.97 -11.11
C PHE A 83 7.70 -4.32 -11.75
N SER A 84 6.63 -5.02 -12.10
CA SER A 84 6.75 -6.37 -12.66
C SER A 84 6.99 -6.42 -14.17
N THR A 85 6.79 -5.32 -14.92
CA THR A 85 7.02 -5.31 -16.38
C THR A 85 7.65 -4.00 -16.86
N PRO A 86 8.40 -4.02 -17.99
CA PRO A 86 8.98 -2.82 -18.60
C PRO A 86 7.94 -1.74 -18.93
N GLU A 87 6.71 -2.14 -19.27
CA GLU A 87 5.64 -1.19 -19.61
C GLU A 87 5.20 -0.36 -18.39
N TRP A 88 5.06 -0.98 -17.21
CA TRP A 88 4.76 -0.24 -15.97
C TRP A 88 5.92 0.66 -15.55
N GLN A 89 7.16 0.20 -15.74
CA GLN A 89 8.37 1.01 -15.50
C GLN A 89 8.39 2.24 -16.42
N ARG A 90 8.06 2.06 -17.70
CA ARG A 90 7.94 3.15 -18.68
C ARG A 90 6.90 4.19 -18.25
N ILE A 91 5.71 3.76 -17.83
CA ILE A 91 4.67 4.68 -17.35
C ILE A 91 5.14 5.44 -16.11
N GLN A 92 5.76 4.75 -15.15
CA GLN A 92 6.31 5.42 -13.97
C GLN A 92 7.40 6.42 -14.34
N HIS A 93 8.30 6.07 -15.28
CA HIS A 93 9.35 6.97 -15.75
C HIS A 93 8.78 8.25 -16.36
N ILE A 94 7.74 8.14 -17.19
CA ILE A 94 7.04 9.31 -17.75
C ILE A 94 6.43 10.18 -16.63
N LEU A 95 5.81 9.56 -15.62
CA LEU A 95 5.26 10.28 -14.47
C LEU A 95 6.34 10.99 -13.66
N ASP A 96 7.46 10.31 -13.38
CA ASP A 96 8.58 10.87 -12.64
C ASP A 96 9.23 12.04 -13.40
N ALA A 97 9.37 11.93 -14.72
CA ALA A 97 9.88 13.00 -15.58
C ALA A 97 8.94 14.21 -15.66
N ASN A 98 7.65 14.03 -15.38
CA ASN A 98 6.65 15.10 -15.35
C ASN A 98 6.32 15.57 -13.92
N TYR A 99 7.07 15.15 -12.89
CA TYR A 99 6.77 15.41 -11.48
C TYR A 99 6.56 16.90 -11.18
N ASP A 100 7.53 17.77 -11.51
CA ASP A 100 7.47 19.20 -11.16
C ASP A 100 6.28 19.90 -11.85
N LYS A 101 6.01 19.50 -13.10
CA LYS A 101 4.87 20.00 -13.87
C LYS A 101 3.54 19.57 -13.26
N LEU A 102 3.40 18.30 -12.87
CA LEU A 102 2.19 17.77 -12.27
C LEU A 102 1.97 18.30 -10.84
N ALA A 103 3.04 18.47 -10.06
CA ALA A 103 3.00 18.98 -8.70
C ALA A 103 2.52 20.44 -8.61
N THR A 104 2.76 21.22 -9.65
CA THR A 104 2.33 22.62 -9.76
C THR A 104 1.03 22.79 -10.55
N TRP A 105 0.47 21.70 -11.09
CA TRP A 105 -0.73 21.76 -11.92
C TRP A 105 -1.99 22.02 -11.06
N PRO A 106 -2.79 23.05 -11.35
CA PRO A 106 -3.97 23.38 -10.56
C PRO A 106 -4.95 22.20 -10.39
N GLY A 107 -5.29 21.89 -9.16
CA GLY A 107 -6.25 20.83 -8.80
C GLY A 107 -5.72 19.40 -8.88
N VAL A 108 -4.47 19.19 -9.34
CA VAL A 108 -3.81 17.89 -9.31
C VAL A 108 -3.28 17.62 -7.90
N LEU A 109 -3.63 16.45 -7.36
CA LEU A 109 -3.25 16.02 -6.02
C LEU A 109 -2.19 14.93 -6.06
N GLY A 110 -2.20 14.09 -7.09
CA GLY A 110 -1.28 12.98 -7.21
C GLY A 110 -1.33 12.29 -8.57
N SER A 111 -0.50 11.28 -8.73
CA SER A 111 -0.49 10.43 -9.92
C SER A 111 0.03 9.03 -9.62
N SER A 112 -0.37 8.06 -10.43
CA SER A 112 0.20 6.72 -10.43
C SER A 112 0.11 6.11 -11.82
N PRO A 113 0.91 5.08 -12.14
CA PRO A 113 0.53 4.16 -13.18
C PRO A 113 -0.87 3.60 -12.87
N GLY A 114 -1.65 3.25 -13.88
CA GLY A 114 -2.95 2.65 -13.67
C GLY A 114 -3.56 2.03 -14.92
N PHE A 115 -4.85 1.75 -14.83
CA PHE A 115 -5.67 1.33 -15.95
C PHE A 115 -6.71 2.41 -16.22
N ARG A 116 -7.05 2.61 -17.49
CA ARG A 116 -8.12 3.55 -17.87
C ARG A 116 -9.44 3.10 -17.24
N ILE A 117 -10.17 4.02 -16.61
CA ILE A 117 -11.47 3.73 -16.01
C ILE A 117 -12.58 4.31 -16.88
N CYS A 118 -13.56 3.49 -17.25
CA CYS A 118 -14.76 3.94 -17.96
C CYS A 118 -16.00 3.45 -17.23
N LYS A 119 -16.88 4.38 -16.82
CA LYS A 119 -18.11 4.07 -16.05
C LYS A 119 -17.83 3.17 -14.84
N SER A 120 -16.80 3.51 -14.06
CA SER A 120 -16.35 2.76 -12.88
C SER A 120 -15.80 1.35 -13.16
N MET A 121 -15.63 0.96 -14.42
CA MET A 121 -14.99 -0.30 -14.79
C MET A 121 -13.56 -0.05 -15.28
N PRO A 122 -12.55 -0.73 -14.71
CA PRO A 122 -11.19 -0.68 -15.22
C PRO A 122 -11.14 -1.40 -16.59
N LEU A 123 -10.60 -0.71 -17.58
CA LEU A 123 -10.27 -1.26 -18.89
C LEU A 123 -8.89 -1.93 -18.85
N THR A 124 -8.51 -2.62 -19.92
CA THR A 124 -7.19 -3.28 -20.04
C THR A 124 -6.08 -2.32 -20.45
N GLU A 125 -6.43 -1.12 -20.90
CA GLU A 125 -5.48 -0.11 -21.35
C GLU A 125 -4.72 0.47 -20.15
N LYS A 126 -3.39 0.39 -20.18
CA LYS A 126 -2.52 0.99 -19.16
C LYS A 126 -2.34 2.48 -19.44
N THR A 127 -2.38 3.29 -18.39
CA THR A 127 -2.45 4.75 -18.47
C THR A 127 -1.66 5.38 -17.32
N ALA A 128 -1.36 6.67 -17.45
CA ALA A 128 -1.03 7.53 -16.32
C ALA A 128 -2.33 8.00 -15.66
N THR A 129 -2.62 7.52 -14.46
CA THR A 129 -3.75 7.99 -13.67
C THR A 129 -3.35 9.26 -12.93
N ILE A 130 -4.07 10.35 -13.16
CA ILE A 130 -3.91 11.63 -12.46
C ILE A 130 -5.09 11.81 -11.50
N TYR A 131 -4.77 11.98 -10.22
CA TYR A 131 -5.74 12.21 -9.16
C TYR A 131 -5.98 13.70 -9.00
N VAL A 132 -7.24 14.13 -9.07
CA VAL A 132 -7.64 15.53 -8.94
C VAL A 132 -8.63 15.73 -7.82
N GLN A 133 -8.66 16.94 -7.25
CA GLN A 133 -9.62 17.29 -6.20
C GLN A 133 -11.06 17.26 -6.71
N LYS A 134 -11.28 17.79 -7.91
CA LYS A 134 -12.60 17.89 -8.54
C LYS A 134 -12.47 17.74 -10.04
N LYS A 135 -13.31 16.92 -10.66
CA LYS A 135 -13.40 16.81 -12.12
C LYS A 135 -14.31 17.91 -12.66
N ILE A 136 -13.78 18.69 -13.59
CA ILE A 136 -14.50 19.75 -14.29
C ILE A 136 -14.56 19.37 -15.77
N LEU A 137 -15.68 19.62 -16.43
CA LEU A 137 -15.82 19.38 -17.86
C LEU A 137 -14.83 20.25 -18.64
N SER A 138 -14.24 19.70 -19.69
CA SER A 138 -13.15 20.35 -20.44
C SER A 138 -13.58 21.66 -21.09
N ASP A 139 -14.83 21.78 -21.52
CA ASP A 139 -15.42 23.00 -22.09
C ASP A 139 -15.57 24.15 -21.07
N LYS A 140 -15.46 23.86 -19.78
CA LYS A 140 -15.53 24.82 -18.67
C LYS A 140 -14.17 25.15 -18.08
N LEU A 141 -13.09 24.58 -18.61
CA LEU A 141 -11.72 24.82 -18.16
C LEU A 141 -11.00 25.71 -19.18
N PRO A 142 -10.27 26.73 -18.72
CA PRO A 142 -9.29 27.41 -19.56
C PRO A 142 -8.26 26.41 -20.12
N ASP A 143 -7.80 26.61 -21.36
CA ASP A 143 -6.78 25.75 -21.99
C ASP A 143 -5.50 25.66 -21.14
N THR A 144 -5.18 26.71 -20.37
CA THR A 144 -4.01 26.78 -19.51
C THR A 144 -4.06 25.83 -18.30
N VAL A 145 -5.24 25.33 -17.94
CA VAL A 145 -5.42 24.39 -16.81
C VAL A 145 -5.86 23.00 -17.26
N LEU A 146 -6.11 22.80 -18.56
CA LEU A 146 -6.52 21.53 -19.11
C LEU A 146 -5.34 20.54 -19.12
N LEU A 147 -5.47 19.45 -18.35
CA LEU A 147 -4.47 18.38 -18.37
C LEU A 147 -4.33 17.80 -19.79
N PRO A 148 -3.11 17.52 -20.25
CA PRO A 148 -2.92 16.91 -21.56
C PRO A 148 -3.50 15.50 -21.55
N SER A 149 -4.05 15.07 -22.70
CA SER A 149 -4.57 13.70 -22.87
C SER A 149 -3.46 12.64 -22.94
N VAL A 150 -2.21 13.07 -23.13
CA VAL A 150 -1.01 12.25 -23.23
C VAL A 150 0.12 12.93 -22.46
N LEU A 151 0.87 12.16 -21.67
CA LEU A 151 2.16 12.58 -21.12
C LEU A 151 3.28 11.97 -21.94
N SER A 152 4.38 12.71 -22.10
CA SER A 152 5.55 12.25 -22.81
C SER A 152 6.84 12.50 -22.03
N ALA A 153 7.83 11.64 -22.25
CA ALA A 153 9.20 11.80 -21.76
C ALA A 153 10.16 10.97 -22.61
N ASN A 154 11.26 11.57 -23.08
CA ASN A 154 12.30 10.88 -23.87
C ASN A 154 11.77 10.11 -25.10
N GLY A 155 10.74 10.65 -25.77
CA GLY A 155 10.12 10.01 -26.94
C GLY A 155 9.09 8.93 -26.62
N ASP A 156 8.92 8.56 -25.35
CA ASP A 156 7.82 7.69 -24.90
C ASP A 156 6.57 8.49 -24.58
N GLU A 157 5.40 7.89 -24.86
CA GLU A 157 4.09 8.48 -24.57
C GLU A 157 3.17 7.53 -23.78
N VAL A 158 2.32 8.09 -22.93
CA VAL A 158 1.26 7.36 -22.22
C VAL A 158 -0.01 8.19 -22.18
N SER A 159 -1.15 7.56 -22.45
CA SER A 159 -2.47 8.19 -22.28
C SER A 159 -2.69 8.60 -20.82
N VAL A 160 -3.45 9.67 -20.60
CA VAL A 160 -3.83 10.15 -19.27
C VAL A 160 -5.27 9.77 -18.96
N ASP A 161 -5.50 9.26 -17.77
CA ASP A 161 -6.84 9.11 -17.18
C ASP A 161 -6.95 9.98 -15.92
N VAL A 162 -8.10 10.65 -15.76
CA VAL A 162 -8.32 11.62 -14.68
C VAL A 162 -9.38 11.09 -13.72
N VAL A 163 -8.96 10.87 -12.47
CA VAL A 163 -9.79 10.33 -11.38
C VAL A 163 -9.99 11.41 -10.32
N GLU A 164 -11.26 11.71 -10.03
CA GLU A 164 -11.62 12.58 -8.91
C GLU A 164 -11.47 11.81 -7.59
N VAL A 165 -10.83 12.42 -6.60
CA VAL A 165 -10.66 11.83 -5.27
C VAL A 165 -11.14 12.73 -4.13
N GLY A 166 -11.58 13.95 -4.43
CA GLY A 166 -11.95 14.93 -3.42
C GLY A 166 -10.73 15.55 -2.74
N GLU A 167 -10.96 16.17 -1.58
CA GLU A 167 -9.89 16.73 -0.76
C GLU A 167 -9.13 15.62 -0.04
N ILE A 168 -7.81 15.77 0.03
CA ILE A 168 -6.96 14.90 0.85
C ILE A 168 -6.72 15.59 2.17
N GLN A 169 -7.16 14.94 3.22
CA GLN A 169 -6.91 15.38 4.57
C GLN A 169 -5.85 14.47 5.18
N PRO A 170 -4.73 15.03 5.67
CA PRO A 170 -3.94 14.31 6.65
C PRO A 170 -4.89 13.97 7.79
N GLN A 171 -4.88 12.72 8.25
CA GLN A 171 -5.76 12.31 9.34
C GLN A 171 -5.18 12.82 10.66
N THR A 172 -5.35 14.11 10.88
CA THR A 172 -4.82 14.83 12.04
C THR A 172 -5.65 14.64 13.30
N LEU A 173 -6.86 14.11 13.14
CA LEU A 173 -7.77 13.72 14.20
C LEU A 173 -7.49 12.29 14.64
N ALA A 174 -8.13 11.89 15.72
CA ALA A 174 -7.50 11.08 16.72
C ALA A 174 -8.35 9.91 17.24
N GLY A 175 -7.80 8.69 17.27
CA GLY A 175 -8.52 7.46 17.62
C GLY A 175 -7.82 6.70 18.74
N SER A 176 -8.60 6.01 19.57
CA SER A 176 -8.23 5.38 20.85
C SER A 176 -7.12 4.31 20.77
N SER A 177 -5.85 4.69 20.62
CA SER A 177 -4.82 4.38 21.62
C SER A 177 -3.38 4.64 21.15
N LEU A 178 -2.95 5.87 21.40
CA LEU A 178 -1.61 6.24 21.84
C LEU A 178 -1.81 7.38 22.86
N GLY A 179 -1.94 7.09 24.16
CA GLY A 179 -2.17 8.12 25.20
C GLY A 179 -3.58 8.12 25.80
N ALA A 180 -3.79 8.80 26.94
CA ALA A 180 -5.10 9.14 27.50
C ALA A 180 -5.32 10.68 27.46
N GLY A 181 -6.48 11.13 26.99
CA GLY A 181 -7.00 12.50 27.24
C GLY A 181 -6.64 13.60 26.23
N GLY A 182 -6.26 13.31 24.99
CA GLY A 182 -5.95 14.33 23.95
C GLY A 182 -6.00 13.73 22.55
N PRO A 183 -5.66 14.44 21.44
CA PRO A 183 -5.76 13.92 20.08
C PRO A 183 -4.85 12.69 19.86
N TRP A 184 -5.43 11.54 20.15
CA TRP A 184 -5.07 10.15 19.91
C TRP A 184 -4.63 9.81 18.46
N GLY A 185 -4.14 8.60 18.25
CA GLY A 185 -3.90 8.00 16.95
C GLY A 185 -3.72 6.51 17.15
N THR A 186 -3.51 5.77 16.08
CA THR A 186 -3.43 4.31 16.14
C THR A 186 -1.98 3.85 16.19
N LEU A 187 -1.67 2.98 17.15
CA LEU A 187 -0.46 2.18 17.13
C LEU A 187 -0.54 1.19 15.96
N GLY A 188 0.38 1.29 15.01
CA GLY A 188 0.39 0.41 13.84
C GLY A 188 0.85 -0.99 14.20
N THR A 189 2.06 -1.10 14.76
CA THR A 189 2.64 -2.38 15.20
C THR A 189 3.83 -2.16 16.13
N TYR A 190 4.42 -3.24 16.63
CA TYR A 190 5.73 -3.23 17.27
C TYR A 190 6.81 -3.67 16.29
N ALA A 191 8.05 -3.27 16.55
CA ALA A 191 9.24 -3.66 15.80
C ALA A 191 10.46 -3.72 16.75
N PHE A 192 11.58 -4.21 16.24
CA PHE A 192 12.88 -4.07 16.89
C PHE A 192 13.64 -2.89 16.29
N ASP A 193 14.23 -2.08 17.16
CA ASP A 193 15.23 -1.10 16.78
C ASP A 193 16.53 -1.81 16.39
N ASN A 194 17.07 -1.57 15.19
CA ASN A 194 18.23 -2.33 14.70
C ASN A 194 19.54 -2.00 15.43
N GLN A 195 19.62 -0.86 16.13
CA GLN A 195 20.83 -0.44 16.85
C GLN A 195 20.90 -1.02 18.26
N THR A 196 19.77 -0.99 18.97
CA THR A 196 19.67 -1.36 20.39
C THR A 196 19.02 -2.72 20.63
N ASN A 197 18.41 -3.30 19.58
CA ASN A 197 17.60 -4.51 19.64
C ASN A 197 16.42 -4.41 20.65
N ARG A 198 16.02 -3.18 21.02
CA ARG A 198 14.88 -2.93 21.90
C ARG A 198 13.58 -2.88 21.11
N ILE A 199 12.48 -3.23 21.78
CA ILE A 199 11.15 -3.12 21.20
C ILE A 199 10.75 -1.65 21.08
N VAL A 200 10.28 -1.27 19.89
CA VAL A 200 9.71 0.02 19.58
C VAL A 200 8.27 -0.15 19.08
N ALA A 201 7.44 0.86 19.33
CA ALA A 201 6.11 1.01 18.77
C ALA A 201 6.18 1.88 17.51
N LEU A 202 5.55 1.46 16.41
CA LEU A 202 5.52 2.18 15.15
C LEU A 202 4.15 2.80 14.88
N THR A 203 4.12 4.06 14.46
CA THR A 203 2.91 4.83 14.13
C THR A 203 3.25 5.94 13.13
N ALA A 204 2.30 6.82 12.78
CA ALA A 204 2.53 8.00 11.96
C ALA A 204 3.23 9.12 12.77
N GLN A 205 4.15 9.86 12.15
CA GLN A 205 4.88 10.94 12.83
C GLN A 205 4.00 12.15 13.12
N HIS A 206 3.05 12.47 12.24
CA HIS A 206 2.11 13.56 12.51
C HIS A 206 1.24 13.32 13.75
N VAL A 207 1.04 12.06 14.14
CA VAL A 207 0.43 11.65 15.40
C VAL A 207 1.45 11.76 16.53
N ALA A 208 2.58 11.05 16.42
CA ALA A 208 3.53 10.90 17.52
C ALA A 208 4.12 12.23 18.00
N SER A 209 4.41 13.16 17.09
CA SER A 209 4.99 14.48 17.41
C SER A 209 4.07 15.42 18.18
N ARG A 210 2.77 15.11 18.29
CA ARG A 210 1.80 15.91 19.05
C ARG A 210 1.59 15.41 20.47
N MET A 211 2.20 14.28 20.83
CA MET A 211 2.01 13.63 22.12
C MET A 211 3.16 13.98 23.05
N THR A 212 2.82 14.45 24.25
CA THR A 212 3.78 14.61 25.36
C THR A 212 3.90 13.32 26.18
N ASN A 213 2.83 12.52 26.21
CA ASN A 213 2.78 11.23 26.88
C ASN A 213 2.14 10.19 25.94
N TYR A 214 2.84 9.08 25.73
CA TYR A 214 2.27 7.92 25.05
C TYR A 214 1.70 6.99 26.12
N SER A 215 0.50 6.43 25.96
CA SER A 215 -0.06 5.44 26.90
C SER A 215 -0.35 4.14 26.17
N SER A 216 -0.13 3.02 26.85
CA SER A 216 -0.29 1.69 26.26
C SER A 216 -1.78 1.36 26.04
N PRO A 217 -2.19 0.86 24.87
CA PRO A 217 -3.49 0.20 24.71
C PRO A 217 -3.48 -1.10 25.52
N ARG A 218 -4.00 -1.07 26.74
CA ARG A 218 -4.34 -2.29 27.46
C ARG A 218 -5.86 -2.41 27.53
N PRO A 219 -6.46 -3.43 26.89
CA PRO A 219 -7.88 -3.71 27.04
C PRO A 219 -8.23 -3.88 28.53
N GLY A 220 -9.17 -3.06 29.02
CA GLY A 220 -9.73 -3.21 30.37
C GLY A 220 -8.94 -2.57 31.53
N THR A 221 -7.84 -1.86 31.28
CA THR A 221 -7.17 -1.06 32.33
C THR A 221 -7.23 0.43 31.97
N PRO A 222 -7.52 1.33 32.91
CA PRO A 222 -7.42 2.77 32.65
C PRO A 222 -6.00 3.10 32.16
N ASN A 223 -5.91 3.68 30.95
CA ASN A 223 -4.68 4.01 30.22
C ASN A 223 -3.85 5.07 30.98
N THR A 224 -3.19 4.72 32.08
CA THR A 224 -2.35 5.66 32.84
C THR A 224 -0.86 5.34 32.73
N ALA A 225 -0.49 4.10 32.38
CA ALA A 225 0.91 3.73 32.23
C ALA A 225 1.48 4.31 30.93
N PRO A 226 2.60 5.05 30.98
CA PRO A 226 3.26 5.52 29.78
C PRO A 226 3.73 4.33 28.94
N LEU A 227 3.47 4.37 27.63
CA LEU A 227 3.96 3.41 26.64
C LEU A 227 5.47 3.55 26.48
N GLY A 228 5.99 4.78 26.47
CA GLY A 228 7.38 5.04 26.14
C GLY A 228 7.68 6.49 25.81
N ARG A 229 8.77 6.71 25.06
CA ARG A 229 9.21 8.03 24.56
C ARG A 229 9.49 8.00 23.06
N LEU A 230 9.27 9.12 22.37
CA LEU A 230 9.64 9.24 20.95
C LEU A 230 11.15 9.02 20.79
N LEU A 231 11.53 8.05 19.97
CA LEU A 231 12.93 7.77 19.67
C LEU A 231 13.37 8.55 18.44
N ARG A 232 12.57 8.51 17.37
CA ARG A 232 12.79 9.21 16.09
C ARG A 232 11.52 9.16 15.25
N GLY A 233 11.46 10.01 14.22
CA GLY A 233 10.43 9.96 13.20
C GLY A 233 10.71 10.91 12.06
N SER A 234 10.03 10.71 10.94
CA SER A 234 10.12 11.54 9.73
C SER A 234 8.73 11.94 9.27
N ARG A 235 8.62 13.10 8.63
CA ARG A 235 7.44 13.51 7.83
C ARG A 235 7.79 13.75 6.37
N GLU A 236 9.08 13.67 6.03
CA GLU A 236 9.58 13.96 4.69
C GLU A 236 9.67 12.64 3.92
N GLY A 237 8.79 12.46 2.94
CA GLY A 237 8.68 11.24 2.15
C GLY A 237 8.05 10.05 2.87
N THR A 238 8.37 9.84 4.15
CA THR A 238 7.85 8.75 5.01
C THR A 238 7.28 9.37 6.27
N ASP A 239 5.96 9.36 6.45
CA ASP A 239 5.33 9.85 7.67
C ASP A 239 5.18 8.72 8.69
N ALA A 240 6.22 8.55 9.51
CA ALA A 240 6.33 7.47 10.47
C ALA A 240 7.22 7.81 11.68
N ALA A 241 6.92 7.20 12.81
CA ALA A 241 7.61 7.37 14.08
C ALA A 241 7.92 6.04 14.75
N ALA A 242 9.05 5.99 15.46
CA ALA A 242 9.39 4.93 16.39
C ALA A 242 9.35 5.48 17.83
N ILE A 243 8.58 4.82 18.69
CA ILE A 243 8.46 5.12 20.12
C ILE A 243 9.19 4.01 20.87
N LEU A 244 10.22 4.36 21.64
CA LEU A 244 10.92 3.41 22.50
C LEU A 244 10.01 2.99 23.64
N VAL A 245 9.70 1.70 23.73
CA VAL A 245 8.74 1.18 24.72
C VAL A 245 9.45 0.91 26.04
N ASP A 246 8.89 1.42 27.15
CA ASP A 246 9.48 1.25 28.49
C ASP A 246 9.12 -0.11 29.10
N SER A 247 7.91 -0.60 28.82
CA SER A 247 7.42 -1.91 29.27
C SER A 247 6.74 -2.64 28.11
N PRO A 248 7.48 -3.47 27.34
CA PRO A 248 6.92 -4.18 26.21
C PRO A 248 5.72 -5.04 26.61
N PRO A 249 4.69 -5.16 25.75
CA PRO A 249 3.57 -6.06 26.03
C PRO A 249 4.04 -7.52 26.01
N GLY A 250 3.31 -8.40 26.69
CA GLY A 250 3.60 -9.85 26.67
C GLY A 250 3.40 -10.50 25.30
N PHE A 251 2.60 -9.87 24.43
CA PHE A 251 2.38 -10.30 23.04
C PHE A 251 2.72 -9.14 22.09
N PRO A 252 4.01 -8.85 21.86
CA PRO A 252 4.38 -7.91 20.81
C PRO A 252 3.94 -8.51 19.47
N PHE A 253 3.59 -7.66 18.51
CA PHE A 253 3.16 -8.08 17.16
C PHE A 253 1.75 -8.69 17.04
N HIS A 254 0.82 -8.31 17.91
CA HIS A 254 -0.61 -8.60 17.76
C HIS A 254 -1.40 -7.31 17.46
N ILE A 255 -2.31 -7.37 16.49
CA ILE A 255 -3.23 -6.27 16.18
C ILE A 255 -4.66 -6.69 16.54
N ALA A 256 -5.35 -5.86 17.32
CA ALA A 256 -6.72 -6.12 17.77
C ALA A 256 -7.63 -6.46 16.59
N GLY A 257 -8.41 -7.53 16.72
CA GLY A 257 -9.35 -7.97 15.68
C GLY A 257 -8.73 -8.59 14.42
N ILE A 258 -7.41 -8.53 14.24
CA ILE A 258 -6.70 -9.10 13.08
C ILE A 258 -5.86 -10.32 13.50
N GLY A 259 -5.23 -10.26 14.67
CA GLY A 259 -4.40 -11.33 15.21
C GLY A 259 -2.90 -11.06 15.08
N GLN A 260 -2.14 -12.16 15.05
CA GLN A 260 -0.68 -12.13 14.99
C GLN A 260 -0.19 -11.58 13.63
N VAL A 261 0.67 -10.57 13.69
CA VAL A 261 1.46 -10.07 12.56
C VAL A 261 2.53 -11.10 12.21
N ARG A 262 2.62 -11.47 10.93
CA ARG A 262 3.53 -12.52 10.45
C ARG A 262 4.83 -11.99 9.82
N GLY A 263 4.99 -10.68 9.79
CA GLY A 263 6.08 -10.00 9.12
C GLY A 263 5.57 -8.80 8.33
N TRP A 264 6.35 -8.43 7.33
CA TRP A 264 6.00 -7.43 6.34
C TRP A 264 6.38 -7.92 4.95
N ARG A 265 5.87 -7.27 3.92
CA ARG A 265 6.37 -7.42 2.55
C ARG A 265 6.17 -6.12 1.77
N PRO A 266 7.00 -5.83 0.77
CA PRO A 266 6.69 -4.75 -0.14
C PRO A 266 5.45 -5.08 -0.97
N VAL A 267 4.83 -4.01 -1.47
CA VAL A 267 3.75 -4.08 -2.44
C VAL A 267 4.31 -4.07 -3.87
N HIS A 268 3.63 -4.74 -4.79
CA HIS A 268 4.04 -4.85 -6.19
C HIS A 268 2.97 -4.33 -7.15
N ASP A 269 3.38 -3.49 -8.09
CA ASP A 269 2.51 -3.01 -9.15
C ASP A 269 2.74 -3.83 -10.45
N PRO A 270 1.69 -4.39 -11.08
CA PRO A 270 0.26 -4.36 -10.72
C PRO A 270 -0.20 -5.56 -9.89
N ALA A 271 0.72 -6.41 -9.43
CA ALA A 271 0.38 -7.68 -8.80
C ALA A 271 -0.42 -7.58 -7.49
N ASP A 272 -0.41 -6.41 -6.84
CA ASP A 272 -1.16 -6.12 -5.63
C ASP A 272 -2.38 -5.22 -5.87
N ARG A 273 -2.71 -4.85 -7.11
CA ARG A 273 -3.97 -4.17 -7.41
C ARG A 273 -5.16 -5.09 -7.10
N ASN A 274 -6.21 -4.51 -6.53
CA ASN A 274 -7.46 -5.16 -6.15
C ASN A 274 -7.31 -6.33 -5.16
N ILE A 275 -6.21 -6.39 -4.40
CA ILE A 275 -6.09 -7.40 -3.34
C ILE A 275 -6.85 -6.91 -2.11
N GLY A 276 -7.54 -7.83 -1.44
CA GLY A 276 -8.17 -7.56 -0.15
C GLY A 276 -7.12 -7.22 0.90
N VAL A 277 -7.39 -6.17 1.65
CA VAL A 277 -6.58 -5.68 2.77
C VAL A 277 -7.48 -5.39 3.97
N ARG A 278 -6.88 -5.40 5.15
CA ARG A 278 -7.55 -5.11 6.41
C ARG A 278 -6.68 -4.24 7.30
N MET A 279 -7.31 -3.49 8.18
CA MET A 279 -6.64 -2.71 9.22
C MET A 279 -7.52 -2.60 10.46
N HIS A 280 -6.89 -2.26 11.59
CA HIS A 280 -7.62 -1.91 12.80
C HIS A 280 -7.29 -0.45 13.11
N GLY A 281 -8.27 0.43 12.90
CA GLY A 281 -8.20 1.83 13.26
C GLY A 281 -8.77 2.04 14.65
N ALA A 282 -8.18 2.93 15.43
CA ALA A 282 -8.60 3.15 16.79
C ALA A 282 -9.93 3.92 16.93
N ALA A 283 -10.35 4.62 15.89
CA ALA A 283 -11.68 5.26 15.81
C ALA A 283 -12.69 4.37 15.08
N SER A 284 -12.24 3.62 14.07
CA SER A 284 -13.15 2.86 13.20
C SER A 284 -13.23 1.36 13.48
N GLY A 285 -12.36 0.83 14.35
CA GLY A 285 -12.25 -0.61 14.60
C GLY A 285 -11.68 -1.37 13.40
N ASN A 286 -12.18 -2.59 13.19
CA ASN A 286 -11.77 -3.42 12.06
C ASN A 286 -12.38 -2.89 10.76
N LEU A 287 -11.52 -2.61 9.78
CA LEU A 287 -11.91 -2.18 8.44
C LEU A 287 -11.30 -3.12 7.40
N ASP A 288 -12.07 -3.38 6.35
CA ASP A 288 -11.63 -4.06 5.14
C ASP A 288 -11.57 -3.09 3.96
N GLY A 289 -10.82 -3.44 2.93
CA GLY A 289 -10.72 -2.68 1.69
C GLY A 289 -9.94 -3.41 0.62
N TYR A 290 -9.60 -2.68 -0.45
CA TYR A 290 -8.77 -3.20 -1.54
C TYR A 290 -7.75 -2.16 -1.98
N ILE A 291 -6.57 -2.61 -2.41
CA ILE A 291 -5.56 -1.70 -2.97
C ILE A 291 -5.99 -1.24 -4.37
N ILE A 292 -6.07 0.07 -4.57
CA ILE A 292 -6.34 0.70 -5.87
C ILE A 292 -5.03 0.94 -6.63
N ALA A 293 -4.06 1.54 -5.96
CA ALA A 293 -2.73 1.80 -6.49
C ALA A 293 -1.68 1.35 -5.47
N PRO A 294 -0.92 0.28 -5.75
CA PRO A 294 0.18 -0.16 -4.90
C PRO A 294 1.28 0.90 -4.77
N ARG A 295 1.41 1.77 -5.77
CA ARG A 295 2.38 2.85 -5.81
C ARG A 295 1.75 4.09 -6.42
N SER A 296 1.73 5.18 -5.67
CA SER A 296 1.23 6.48 -6.08
C SER A 296 2.11 7.59 -5.52
N THR A 297 2.15 8.72 -6.23
CA THR A 297 2.81 9.94 -5.81
C THR A 297 1.75 10.96 -5.49
N TRP A 298 1.83 11.59 -4.31
CA TRP A 298 0.95 12.68 -3.91
C TRP A 298 1.80 13.92 -3.67
N TYR A 299 1.36 15.04 -4.21
CA TYR A 299 2.16 16.26 -4.27
C TYR A 299 1.98 17.14 -3.03
N SER A 300 0.79 17.10 -2.43
CA SER A 300 0.49 17.84 -1.20
C SER A 300 -0.46 17.04 -0.30
N PRO A 301 0.02 16.54 0.86
CA PRO A 301 1.44 16.47 1.27
C PRO A 301 2.28 15.55 0.35
N ASN A 302 3.61 15.75 0.33
CA ASN A 302 4.54 15.04 -0.55
C ASN A 302 4.77 13.58 -0.09
N TYR A 303 3.88 12.68 -0.51
CA TYR A 303 4.01 11.24 -0.28
C TYR A 303 4.43 10.53 -1.55
N ARG A 304 5.68 10.05 -1.58
CA ARG A 304 6.18 9.24 -2.69
C ARG A 304 5.94 7.77 -2.41
N ASN A 305 5.51 7.05 -3.45
CA ASN A 305 5.24 5.62 -3.40
C ASN A 305 4.11 5.22 -2.42
N ALA A 306 3.20 6.13 -2.07
CA ALA A 306 2.08 5.80 -1.21
C ALA A 306 1.21 4.68 -1.79
N ILE A 307 0.64 3.87 -0.91
CA ILE A 307 -0.39 2.90 -1.26
C ILE A 307 -1.74 3.60 -1.13
N LEU A 308 -2.55 3.54 -2.19
CA LEU A 308 -3.94 3.99 -2.18
C LEU A 308 -4.86 2.78 -2.03
N ALA A 309 -5.75 2.78 -1.03
CA ALA A 309 -6.70 1.70 -0.79
C ALA A 309 -8.12 2.22 -0.45
N THR A 310 -9.15 1.39 -0.68
CA THR A 310 -10.55 1.71 -0.34
C THR A 310 -10.88 1.31 1.09
N THR A 311 -10.36 2.04 2.06
CA THR A 311 -10.58 1.74 3.48
C THR A 311 -11.28 2.95 4.15
N PRO A 312 -12.53 2.81 4.63
CA PRO A 312 -13.37 3.91 5.12
C PRO A 312 -12.95 4.40 6.50
N THR A 313 -11.75 4.96 6.55
CA THR A 313 -11.09 5.43 7.77
C THR A 313 -11.65 6.76 8.24
N ARG A 314 -11.54 7.00 9.54
CA ARG A 314 -11.98 8.23 10.20
C ARG A 314 -10.79 8.94 10.79
N GLY A 315 -11.00 10.21 11.14
CA GLY A 315 -10.10 10.93 12.01
C GLY A 315 -9.80 10.09 13.24
N GLY A 316 -8.57 9.60 13.32
CA GLY A 316 -8.08 8.81 14.43
C GLY A 316 -7.42 7.50 14.13
N ASP A 317 -7.60 7.04 12.91
CA ASP A 317 -7.02 5.79 12.48
C ASP A 317 -5.55 5.95 12.05
N SER A 318 -5.04 7.18 11.96
CA SER A 318 -3.64 7.47 11.57
C SER A 318 -2.63 6.63 12.32
N GLY A 319 -1.65 6.11 11.59
CA GLY A 319 -0.64 5.20 12.10
C GLY A 319 -1.08 3.73 12.12
N ALA A 320 -2.35 3.41 11.86
CA ALA A 320 -2.79 2.02 11.77
C ALA A 320 -2.07 1.26 10.65
N ALA A 321 -1.74 0.00 10.92
CA ALA A 321 -1.12 -0.87 9.93
C ALA A 321 -2.15 -1.43 8.95
N LEU A 322 -1.82 -1.37 7.66
CA LEU A 322 -2.53 -2.07 6.59
C LEU A 322 -1.92 -3.46 6.42
N LEU A 323 -2.76 -4.50 6.46
CA LEU A 323 -2.34 -5.88 6.32
C LEU A 323 -3.02 -6.56 5.14
N ASP A 324 -2.32 -7.51 4.52
CA ASP A 324 -2.95 -8.43 3.58
C ASP A 324 -3.67 -9.59 4.29
N SER A 325 -4.31 -10.45 3.51
CA SER A 325 -5.00 -11.65 4.01
C SER A 325 -4.09 -12.66 4.73
N ASN A 326 -2.76 -12.55 4.58
CA ASN A 326 -1.77 -13.38 5.26
C ASN A 326 -1.17 -12.71 6.48
N ASN A 327 -1.70 -11.57 6.95
CA ASN A 327 -1.16 -10.80 8.09
C ASN A 327 0.28 -10.29 7.88
N PHE A 328 0.68 -10.03 6.64
CA PHE A 328 1.86 -9.21 6.39
C PHE A 328 1.47 -7.74 6.34
N ILE A 329 2.23 -6.90 7.04
CA ILE A 329 2.05 -5.46 6.98
C ILE A 329 2.56 -4.94 5.63
N LEU A 330 1.74 -4.09 5.01
CA LEU A 330 2.01 -3.45 3.72
C LEU A 330 2.32 -1.96 3.87
N GLY A 331 1.67 -1.27 4.82
CA GLY A 331 1.88 0.16 5.05
C GLY A 331 1.29 0.68 6.35
N LEU A 332 1.55 1.95 6.66
CA LEU A 332 0.96 2.70 7.79
C LEU A 332 0.07 3.82 7.27
N LEU A 333 -1.13 3.98 7.86
CA LEU A 333 -2.09 5.00 7.45
C LEU A 333 -1.56 6.41 7.75
N VAL A 334 -1.58 7.30 6.75
CA VAL A 334 -1.08 8.68 6.89
C VAL A 334 -2.06 9.75 6.40
N GLY A 335 -3.06 9.37 5.60
CA GLY A 335 -4.06 10.30 5.10
C GLY A 335 -5.28 9.61 4.54
N ARG A 336 -6.29 10.40 4.20
CA ARG A 336 -7.48 9.94 3.48
C ARG A 336 -7.88 10.96 2.43
N ALA A 337 -8.63 10.50 1.44
CA ALA A 337 -9.41 11.37 0.59
C ALA A 337 -10.88 11.29 0.99
N ASP A 338 -11.59 12.42 0.96
CA ASP A 338 -12.98 12.50 1.43
C ASP A 338 -13.96 11.74 0.52
N GLN A 339 -13.63 11.55 -0.76
CA GLN A 339 -14.43 10.75 -1.67
C GLN A 339 -14.00 9.28 -1.70
N TYR A 340 -14.97 8.40 -1.94
CA TYR A 340 -14.78 6.97 -2.19
C TYR A 340 -14.09 6.18 -1.08
N SER A 341 -14.07 6.70 0.15
CA SER A 341 -13.45 6.03 1.29
C SER A 341 -11.99 5.67 1.01
N LEU A 342 -11.26 6.58 0.37
CA LEU A 342 -9.87 6.35 -0.02
C LEU A 342 -8.93 6.68 1.14
N ALA A 343 -7.95 5.80 1.34
CA ALA A 343 -6.95 5.89 2.38
C ALA A 343 -5.54 5.81 1.77
N LEU A 344 -4.64 6.64 2.31
CA LEU A 344 -3.25 6.74 1.91
C LEU A 344 -2.36 6.12 2.97
N PHE A 345 -1.48 5.21 2.53
CA PHE A 345 -0.54 4.54 3.43
C PHE A 345 0.90 4.73 2.96
N THR A 346 1.79 4.97 3.91
CA THR A 346 3.24 4.92 3.67
C THR A 346 3.67 3.45 3.60
N PRO A 347 4.37 3.00 2.53
CA PRO A 347 4.84 1.63 2.43
C PRO A 347 5.71 1.21 3.60
N PHE A 348 5.44 0.03 4.17
CA PHE A 348 6.04 -0.40 5.42
C PHE A 348 7.55 -0.68 5.30
N ASN A 349 8.00 -1.07 4.11
CA ASN A 349 9.43 -1.18 3.82
C ASN A 349 10.15 0.17 4.00
N LEU A 350 9.56 1.27 3.51
CA LEU A 350 10.12 2.61 3.68
C LEU A 350 10.13 3.01 5.16
N VAL A 351 9.06 2.70 5.89
CA VAL A 351 9.00 2.90 7.35
C VAL A 351 10.14 2.19 8.08
N LEU A 352 10.39 0.92 7.78
CA LEU A 352 11.46 0.16 8.44
C LEU A 352 12.84 0.67 8.07
N SER A 353 13.05 1.06 6.80
CA SER A 353 14.30 1.66 6.32
C SER A 353 14.60 2.97 7.01
N GLU A 354 13.65 3.91 6.94
CA GLU A 354 13.76 5.27 7.45
C GLU A 354 13.99 5.27 8.96
N LEU A 355 13.23 4.42 9.66
CA LEU A 355 13.35 4.29 11.10
C LEU A 355 14.40 3.28 11.50
N GLY A 356 15.22 2.67 10.64
CA GLY A 356 16.21 1.68 11.07
C GLY A 356 15.64 0.59 11.99
N CYS A 357 14.47 0.05 11.65
CA CYS A 357 13.75 -0.96 12.41
C CYS A 357 13.70 -2.28 11.64
N SER A 358 13.37 -3.37 12.33
CA SER A 358 13.07 -4.66 11.74
C SER A 358 11.84 -5.28 12.40
N LEU A 359 11.10 -6.07 11.64
CA LEU A 359 9.97 -6.85 12.15
C LEU A 359 10.31 -8.33 12.01
N PRO A 360 10.10 -9.16 13.04
CA PRO A 360 10.42 -10.57 12.96
C PRO A 360 9.61 -11.22 11.82
N THR A 361 10.31 -11.94 10.94
CA THR A 361 9.69 -12.72 9.86
C THR A 361 9.27 -14.09 10.39
N ALA A 362 8.07 -14.54 10.05
CA ALA A 362 7.53 -15.85 10.44
C ALA A 362 7.96 -17.04 9.57
#